data_AF-A0A933B791-F1
#
_entry.id   AF-A0A933B791-F1
#
_cell.length_a   1.000
_cell.length_b   1.000
_cell.length_c   1.000
_cell.angle_alpha   90.00
_cell.angle_beta   90.00
_cell.angle_gamma   90.00
#
_symmetry.space_group_name_H-M   'P 1'
#
loop_
_entity.id
_entity.type
_entity.pdbx_description
1 polymer ?
#
loop_
_entity_poly.entity_id
_entity_poly.type
_entity_poly.pdbx_seq_one_letter_code
_entity_poly.pdbx_strand_id
1 'polypeptide(L)'
;LTVDLIYGNIPNLPSAEDIDLSLGAEKGTFVPATLYQGYNPPQELIDWAMGSQFAYLQSAKRVLPTGGSVITALGGRMPLNLVRELFASCELKLDEVITGFKEQTEALINFQGYHQLEQEYGVSFEFYLYQQAINLMKDKGVANPSSQISGEKLKRLLEPFKVSAGKALELYNQKVPVGHTVHFFRGIK
;
A
#
# COMPACT_ATOMS: atom_id res chain seq x y z
N LEU A 1 -0.39 -27.22 -8.53
CA LEU A 1 -0.17 -26.98 -7.09
C LEU A 1 -1.42 -26.31 -6.55
N THR A 2 -1.95 -26.78 -5.42
CA THR A 2 -3.09 -26.17 -4.73
C THR A 2 -2.64 -25.85 -3.30
N VAL A 3 -2.97 -24.66 -2.82
CA VAL A 3 -2.61 -24.19 -1.47
C VAL A 3 -3.80 -23.50 -0.83
N ASP A 4 -4.01 -23.68 0.47
CA ASP A 4 -5.17 -23.12 1.18
C ASP A 4 -4.98 -21.65 1.58
N LEU A 5 -3.72 -21.26 1.79
CA LEU A 5 -3.34 -19.92 2.21
C LEU A 5 -2.09 -19.44 1.47
N ILE A 6 -2.16 -18.24 0.93
CA ILE A 6 -1.02 -17.52 0.34
C ILE A 6 -0.84 -16.22 1.11
N TYR A 7 0.40 -15.88 1.44
CA TYR A 7 0.76 -14.60 2.02
C TYR A 7 1.81 -13.91 1.17
N GLY A 8 1.71 -12.59 1.04
CA GLY A 8 2.66 -11.77 0.30
C GLY A 8 2.69 -10.34 0.83
N ASN A 9 3.89 -9.77 0.90
CA ASN A 9 4.09 -8.34 1.11
C ASN A 9 4.76 -7.80 -0.15
N ILE A 10 3.94 -7.44 -1.13
CA ILE A 10 4.40 -7.09 -2.48
C ILE A 10 4.66 -5.57 -2.53
N PRO A 11 5.79 -5.13 -3.08
CA PRO A 11 6.04 -3.71 -3.27
C PRO A 11 5.06 -3.10 -4.29
N ASN A 12 4.65 -1.85 -4.04
CA ASN A 12 3.71 -1.13 -4.91
C ASN A 12 4.39 -0.36 -6.04
N LEU A 13 5.53 0.28 -5.76
CA LEU A 13 6.18 1.14 -6.73
C LEU A 13 6.81 0.31 -7.86
N PRO A 14 6.71 0.74 -9.12
CA PRO A 14 7.44 0.12 -10.21
C PRO A 14 8.94 0.44 -10.09
N SER A 15 9.81 -0.53 -10.41
CA SER A 15 11.24 -0.20 -10.58
C SER A 15 11.43 0.62 -11.85
N ALA A 16 12.21 1.70 -11.80
CA ALA A 16 12.70 2.33 -13.03
C ALA A 16 13.68 1.40 -13.76
N GLU A 17 13.77 1.53 -15.09
CA GLU A 17 14.55 0.63 -15.96
C GLU A 17 16.07 0.67 -15.70
N ASP A 18 16.54 1.71 -15.01
CA ASP A 18 17.94 2.04 -14.73
C ASP A 18 18.39 1.77 -13.28
N ILE A 19 17.53 1.20 -12.44
CA ILE A 19 17.88 0.87 -11.05
C ILE A 19 18.69 -0.43 -10.99
N ASP A 20 19.90 -0.38 -10.43
CA ASP A 20 20.72 -1.57 -10.17
C ASP A 20 20.09 -2.46 -9.09
N LEU A 21 19.42 -3.51 -9.56
CA LEU A 21 18.80 -4.55 -8.74
C LEU A 21 19.84 -5.48 -8.07
N SER A 22 21.10 -5.09 -7.86
CA SER A 22 22.11 -5.84 -7.08
C SER A 22 22.27 -5.37 -5.62
N LEU A 23 21.84 -4.15 -5.27
CA LEU A 23 21.93 -3.55 -3.91
C LEU A 23 20.86 -4.11 -2.94
N GLY A 24 21.18 -5.25 -2.32
CA GLY A 24 20.29 -6.23 -1.65
C GLY A 24 19.25 -5.82 -0.60
N ALA A 25 19.14 -4.55 -0.19
CA ALA A 25 18.15 -4.11 0.83
C ALA A 25 17.10 -3.13 0.29
N GLU A 26 17.43 -2.34 -0.74
CA GLU A 26 16.54 -1.34 -1.37
C GLU A 26 15.50 -1.97 -2.34
N LYS A 27 15.56 -3.30 -2.53
CA LYS A 27 14.78 -4.07 -3.51
C LYS A 27 13.40 -4.53 -3.03
N GLY A 28 13.11 -4.46 -1.73
CA GLY A 28 11.78 -4.76 -1.19
C GLY A 28 10.74 -3.69 -1.52
N THR A 29 11.15 -2.61 -2.19
CA THR A 29 10.35 -1.42 -2.45
C THR A 29 9.82 -1.35 -3.89
N PHE A 30 10.38 -2.15 -4.82
CA PHE A 30 10.04 -2.08 -6.24
C PHE A 30 9.74 -3.42 -6.93
N VAL A 31 8.85 -3.39 -7.92
CA VAL A 31 8.56 -4.51 -8.83
C VAL A 31 8.64 -4.02 -10.28
N PRO A 32 9.45 -4.63 -11.17
CA PRO A 32 9.44 -4.26 -12.59
C PRO A 32 8.05 -4.35 -13.21
N ALA A 33 7.65 -3.32 -13.96
CA ALA A 33 6.31 -3.25 -14.54
C ALA A 33 6.00 -4.44 -15.46
N THR A 34 7.02 -4.94 -16.15
CA THR A 34 6.94 -6.13 -17.01
C THR A 34 6.44 -7.38 -16.28
N LEU A 35 6.60 -7.47 -14.95
CA LEU A 35 6.13 -8.61 -14.16
C LEU A 35 4.61 -8.61 -13.94
N TYR A 36 3.94 -7.46 -14.00
CA TYR A 36 2.49 -7.36 -13.80
C TYR A 36 1.72 -6.97 -15.07
N GLN A 37 2.37 -6.40 -16.08
CA GLN A 37 1.72 -5.99 -17.34
C GLN A 37 0.97 -7.13 -18.03
N GLY A 38 1.50 -8.37 -18.00
CA GLY A 38 0.83 -9.53 -18.59
C GLY A 38 -0.51 -9.93 -17.93
N TYR A 39 -0.85 -9.36 -16.77
CA TYR A 39 -2.14 -9.54 -16.12
C TYR A 39 -3.19 -8.51 -16.57
N ASN A 40 -2.79 -7.48 -17.32
CA ASN A 40 -3.64 -6.38 -17.78
C ASN A 40 -4.42 -5.69 -16.63
N PRO A 41 -3.74 -5.16 -15.60
CA PRO A 41 -4.41 -4.40 -14.55
C PRO A 41 -5.20 -3.20 -15.14
N PRO A 42 -6.40 -2.89 -14.62
CA PRO A 42 -7.10 -1.66 -14.95
C PRO A 42 -6.21 -0.42 -14.75
N GLN A 43 -6.35 0.58 -15.63
CA GLN A 43 -5.51 1.78 -15.61
C GLN A 43 -5.57 2.52 -14.27
N GLU A 44 -6.75 2.65 -13.67
CA GLU A 44 -6.90 3.29 -12.36
C GLU A 44 -6.09 2.59 -11.26
N LEU A 45 -5.90 1.27 -11.34
CA LEU A 45 -5.01 0.56 -10.41
C LEU A 45 -3.53 0.84 -10.72
N ILE A 46 -3.16 1.07 -11.98
CA ILE A 46 -1.80 1.49 -12.36
C ILE A 46 -1.49 2.89 -11.83
N ASP A 47 -2.42 3.83 -12.02
CA ASP A 47 -2.27 5.23 -11.61
C ASP A 47 -1.97 5.34 -10.10
N TRP A 48 -2.54 4.43 -9.33
CA TRP A 48 -2.37 4.33 -7.87
C TRP A 48 -1.31 3.31 -7.40
N ALA A 49 -0.40 2.90 -8.28
CA ALA A 49 0.70 1.96 -7.97
C ALA A 49 0.23 0.60 -7.41
N MET A 50 -0.90 0.07 -7.90
CA MET A 50 -1.48 -1.21 -7.47
C MET A 50 -1.37 -2.32 -8.53
N GLY A 51 -0.65 -2.09 -9.63
CA GLY A 51 -0.46 -3.10 -10.68
C GLY A 51 0.15 -4.41 -10.17
N SER A 52 1.17 -4.32 -9.33
CA SER A 52 1.82 -5.49 -8.71
C SER A 52 0.87 -6.26 -7.78
N GLN A 53 0.06 -5.55 -7.00
CA GLN A 53 -0.95 -6.13 -6.11
C GLN A 53 -2.02 -6.86 -6.91
N PHE A 54 -2.49 -6.26 -8.01
CA PHE A 54 -3.46 -6.90 -8.92
C PHE A 54 -2.91 -8.20 -9.50
N ALA A 55 -1.69 -8.17 -10.04
CA ALA A 55 -1.04 -9.37 -10.58
C ALA A 55 -0.84 -10.44 -9.51
N TYR A 56 -0.44 -10.05 -8.29
CA TYR A 56 -0.28 -10.96 -7.16
C TYR A 56 -1.60 -11.65 -6.80
N LEU A 57 -2.68 -10.89 -6.63
CA LEU A 57 -4.00 -11.44 -6.27
C LEU A 57 -4.56 -12.35 -7.39
N GLN A 58 -4.42 -11.95 -8.65
CA GLN A 58 -4.82 -12.78 -9.79
C GLN A 58 -4.01 -14.08 -9.87
N SER A 59 -2.69 -14.00 -9.65
CA SER A 59 -1.82 -15.18 -9.62
C SER A 59 -2.20 -16.12 -8.48
N ALA A 60 -2.38 -15.58 -7.27
CA ALA A 60 -2.79 -16.34 -6.09
C ALA A 60 -4.12 -17.06 -6.31
N LYS A 61 -5.14 -16.35 -6.82
CA LYS A 61 -6.46 -16.93 -7.10
C LYS A 61 -6.42 -18.16 -8.02
N ARG A 62 -5.49 -18.25 -8.96
CA ARG A 62 -5.37 -19.40 -9.88
C ARG A 62 -5.06 -20.71 -9.15
N VAL A 63 -4.40 -20.66 -8.00
CA VAL A 63 -3.94 -21.84 -7.25
C VAL A 63 -4.67 -22.04 -5.92
N LEU A 64 -5.54 -21.09 -5.52
CA LEU A 64 -6.42 -21.25 -4.37
C LEU A 64 -7.62 -22.16 -4.70
N PRO A 65 -8.02 -23.07 -3.79
CA PRO A 65 -9.33 -23.72 -3.85
C PRO A 65 -10.44 -22.74 -3.44
N THR A 66 -11.71 -23.10 -3.67
CA THR A 66 -12.86 -22.38 -3.10
C THR A 66 -12.76 -22.36 -1.57
N GLY A 67 -12.94 -21.19 -0.96
CA GLY A 67 -12.71 -20.94 0.46
C GLY A 67 -11.25 -20.68 0.84
N GLY A 68 -10.30 -20.93 -0.07
CA GLY A 68 -8.90 -20.58 0.08
C GLY A 68 -8.70 -19.08 0.19
N SER A 69 -7.59 -18.66 0.80
CA SER A 69 -7.35 -17.25 1.11
C SER A 69 -5.99 -16.75 0.66
N VAL A 70 -5.95 -15.49 0.24
CA VAL A 70 -4.72 -14.72 0.03
C VAL A 70 -4.68 -13.58 1.03
N ILE A 71 -3.54 -13.34 1.67
CA ILE A 71 -3.32 -12.22 2.57
C ILE A 71 -2.24 -11.33 1.96
N THR A 72 -2.55 -10.04 1.81
CA THR A 72 -1.58 -9.03 1.38
C THR A 72 -1.40 -7.96 2.44
N ALA A 73 -0.15 -7.57 2.68
CA ALA A 73 0.17 -6.35 3.40
C ALA A 73 0.24 -5.18 2.41
N LEU A 74 -0.49 -4.10 2.70
CA LEU A 74 -0.56 -2.92 1.84
C LEU A 74 -0.40 -1.65 2.67
N GLY A 75 0.45 -0.73 2.23
CA GLY A 75 0.46 0.60 2.82
C GLY A 75 -0.72 1.42 2.27
N GLY A 76 -1.56 1.96 3.14
CA GLY A 76 -2.81 2.66 2.81
C GLY A 76 -2.62 4.10 2.34
N ARG A 77 -1.73 4.29 1.36
CA ARG A 77 -1.46 5.59 0.72
C ARG A 77 -2.49 5.97 -0.34
N MET A 78 -3.33 5.02 -0.74
CA MET A 78 -4.42 5.23 -1.68
C MET A 78 -5.77 5.34 -0.95
N PRO A 79 -6.80 5.87 -1.63
CA PRO A 79 -8.19 5.73 -1.23
C PRO A 79 -8.57 4.26 -1.01
N LEU A 80 -9.33 3.97 0.05
CA LEU A 80 -9.71 2.58 0.38
C LEU A 80 -10.76 1.99 -0.56
N ASN A 81 -11.52 2.80 -1.30
CA ASN A 81 -12.43 2.28 -2.33
C ASN A 81 -11.65 1.54 -3.42
N LEU A 82 -10.46 2.03 -3.78
CA LEU A 82 -9.60 1.39 -4.78
C LEU A 82 -9.10 0.01 -4.32
N VAL A 83 -8.90 -0.19 -3.01
CA VAL A 83 -8.61 -1.52 -2.46
C VAL A 83 -9.81 -2.44 -2.63
N ARG A 84 -11.03 -1.96 -2.38
CA ARG A 84 -12.25 -2.76 -2.62
C ARG A 84 -12.37 -3.14 -4.10
N GLU A 85 -12.10 -2.20 -5.00
CA GLU A 85 -12.10 -2.41 -6.45
C GLU A 85 -11.00 -3.38 -6.91
N LEU A 86 -9.81 -3.30 -6.33
CA LEU A 86 -8.71 -4.25 -6.56
C LEU A 86 -9.16 -5.69 -6.27
N PHE A 87 -9.70 -5.95 -5.08
CA PHE A 87 -10.16 -7.29 -4.71
C PHE A 87 -11.37 -7.75 -5.53
N ALA A 88 -12.32 -6.84 -5.80
CA ALA A 88 -13.47 -7.13 -6.65
C ALA A 88 -13.04 -7.49 -8.09
N SER A 89 -12.06 -6.78 -8.65
CA SER A 89 -11.50 -7.04 -10.00
C SER A 89 -10.76 -8.36 -10.09
N CYS A 90 -10.31 -8.90 -8.94
CA CYS A 90 -9.78 -10.26 -8.85
C CYS A 90 -10.86 -11.30 -8.50
N GLU A 91 -12.13 -10.92 -8.35
CA GLU A 91 -13.23 -11.77 -7.86
C GLU A 91 -12.91 -12.44 -6.51
N LEU A 92 -12.30 -11.69 -5.60
CA LEU A 92 -12.02 -12.12 -4.23
C LEU A 92 -12.91 -11.33 -3.26
N LYS A 93 -13.49 -12.02 -2.28
CA LYS A 93 -14.17 -11.33 -1.18
C LYS A 93 -13.13 -10.72 -0.25
N LEU A 94 -13.17 -9.38 -0.12
CA LEU A 94 -12.29 -8.62 0.77
C LEU A 94 -12.73 -8.70 2.23
N ASP A 95 -11.75 -8.87 3.12
CA ASP A 95 -11.86 -8.74 4.56
C ASP A 95 -10.64 -7.94 5.09
N GLU A 96 -10.87 -6.91 5.90
CA GLU A 96 -9.80 -6.10 6.52
C GLU A 96 -9.46 -6.68 7.88
N VAL A 97 -8.24 -7.19 8.03
CA VAL A 97 -7.86 -8.00 9.19
C VAL A 97 -7.21 -7.15 10.28
N ILE A 98 -6.23 -6.33 9.90
CA ILE A 98 -5.46 -5.48 10.80
C ILE A 98 -5.20 -4.15 10.09
N THR A 99 -5.32 -3.07 10.86
CA THR A 99 -4.87 -1.73 10.46
C THR A 99 -3.79 -1.25 11.41
N GLY A 100 -2.94 -0.36 10.92
CA GLY A 100 -1.87 0.22 11.70
C GLY A 100 -1.38 1.51 11.09
N PHE A 101 -0.42 2.12 11.75
CA PHE A 101 0.23 3.34 11.31
C PHE A 101 1.72 3.24 11.65
N LYS A 102 2.59 3.58 10.71
CA LYS A 102 4.04 3.56 10.95
C LYS A 102 4.74 4.70 10.27
N GLU A 103 5.91 5.04 10.78
CA GLU A 103 6.85 5.92 10.09
C GLU A 103 7.27 5.31 8.75
N GLN A 104 7.42 6.14 7.73
CA GLN A 104 7.96 5.71 6.46
C GLN A 104 9.46 5.42 6.61
N THR A 105 9.83 4.16 6.45
CA THR A 105 11.22 3.74 6.23
C THR A 105 11.59 3.89 4.76
N GLU A 106 12.87 4.02 4.42
CA GLU A 106 13.30 4.28 3.03
C GLU A 106 12.57 5.49 2.43
N ALA A 107 12.49 6.55 3.24
CA ALA A 107 11.60 7.68 3.02
C ALA A 107 11.88 8.43 1.71
N LEU A 108 13.15 8.73 1.42
CA LEU A 108 13.52 9.46 0.20
C LEU A 108 13.02 8.78 -1.06
N ILE A 109 13.35 7.49 -1.22
CA ILE A 109 13.05 6.73 -2.43
C ILE A 109 11.55 6.49 -2.59
N ASN A 110 10.82 6.24 -1.48
CA ASN A 110 9.37 6.12 -1.52
C ASN A 110 8.70 7.46 -1.89
N PHE A 111 9.07 8.56 -1.24
CA PHE A 111 8.46 9.86 -1.52
C PHE A 111 8.73 10.32 -2.94
N GLN A 112 9.94 10.11 -3.47
CA GLN A 112 10.26 10.40 -4.87
C GLN A 112 9.39 9.56 -5.82
N GLY A 113 9.33 8.24 -5.62
CA GLY A 113 8.54 7.36 -6.48
C GLY A 113 7.06 7.70 -6.49
N TYR A 114 6.43 7.86 -5.31
CA TYR A 114 5.02 8.25 -5.25
C TYR A 114 4.79 9.67 -5.79
N HIS A 115 5.69 10.62 -5.54
CA HIS A 115 5.55 11.98 -6.07
C HIS A 115 5.62 12.01 -7.60
N GLN A 116 6.49 11.21 -8.21
CA GLN A 116 6.52 11.06 -9.68
C GLN A 116 5.17 10.60 -10.21
N LEU A 117 4.53 9.61 -9.56
CA LEU A 117 3.20 9.14 -9.95
C LEU A 117 2.11 10.20 -9.71
N GLU A 118 2.21 11.02 -8.66
CA GLU A 118 1.31 12.18 -8.49
C GLU A 118 1.43 13.16 -9.67
N GLN A 119 2.64 13.42 -10.17
CA GLN A 119 2.86 14.29 -11.32
C GLN A 119 2.39 13.66 -12.64
N GLU A 120 2.62 12.37 -12.82
CA GLU A 120 2.30 11.66 -14.06
C GLU A 120 0.79 11.44 -14.23
N TYR A 121 0.11 11.01 -13.15
CA TYR A 121 -1.29 10.56 -13.21
C TYR A 121 -2.27 11.52 -12.52
N GLY A 122 -1.80 12.61 -11.91
CA GLY A 122 -2.67 13.59 -11.25
C GLY A 122 -3.37 13.05 -9.99
N VAL A 123 -2.88 11.95 -9.43
CA VAL A 123 -3.36 11.37 -8.16
C VAL A 123 -2.67 12.03 -6.96
N SER A 124 -3.14 11.76 -5.74
CA SER A 124 -2.44 12.21 -4.52
C SER A 124 -2.38 11.12 -3.46
N PHE A 125 -1.15 10.71 -3.14
CA PHE A 125 -0.91 9.67 -2.16
C PHE A 125 -0.95 10.24 -0.74
N GLU A 126 -1.60 9.50 0.16
CA GLU A 126 -1.84 9.91 1.53
C GLU A 126 -0.71 9.50 2.47
N PHE A 127 -0.01 10.49 2.97
CA PHE A 127 0.93 10.39 4.07
C PHE A 127 0.47 11.28 5.23
N TYR A 128 1.11 11.16 6.38
CA TYR A 128 0.70 11.92 7.58
C TYR A 128 1.91 12.37 8.39
N LEU A 129 1.84 13.54 9.01
CA LEU A 129 2.86 13.98 9.98
C LEU A 129 2.94 12.97 11.13
N TYR A 130 4.06 12.25 11.23
CA TYR A 130 4.14 11.02 12.04
C TYR A 130 3.93 11.28 13.52
N GLN A 131 4.63 12.27 14.07
CA GLN A 131 4.60 12.55 15.50
C GLN A 131 3.22 13.04 15.97
N GLN A 132 2.56 13.88 15.17
CA GLN A 132 1.23 14.40 15.46
C GLN A 132 0.18 13.28 15.37
N ALA A 133 0.26 12.45 14.32
CA ALA A 133 -0.63 11.32 14.12
C ALA A 133 -0.53 10.29 15.25
N ILE A 134 0.69 9.88 15.64
CA ILE A 134 0.87 8.88 16.70
C ILE A 134 0.42 9.41 18.08
N ASN A 135 0.65 10.70 18.36
CA ASN A 135 0.18 11.34 19.58
C ASN A 135 -1.36 11.37 19.62
N LEU A 136 -2.01 11.76 18.51
CA LEU A 136 -3.46 11.74 18.43
C LEU A 136 -4.05 10.34 18.61
N MET A 137 -3.44 9.32 17.98
CA MET A 137 -3.88 7.93 18.17
C MET A 137 -3.77 7.51 19.64
N LYS A 138 -2.67 7.85 20.31
CA LYS A 138 -2.46 7.58 21.74
C LYS A 138 -3.51 8.29 22.61
N ASP A 139 -3.76 9.57 22.37
CA ASP A 139 -4.74 10.37 23.11
C ASP A 139 -6.18 9.84 22.93
N LYS A 140 -6.47 9.22 21.78
CA LYS A 140 -7.75 8.57 21.50
C LYS A 140 -7.80 7.10 21.93
N GLY A 141 -6.75 6.57 22.55
CA GLY A 141 -6.68 5.18 22.99
C GLY A 141 -6.71 4.16 21.84
N VAL A 142 -6.28 4.56 20.63
CA VAL A 142 -6.22 3.68 19.46
C VAL A 142 -4.96 2.82 19.55
N ALA A 143 -5.13 1.51 19.68
CA ALA A 143 -4.03 0.55 19.60
C ALA A 143 -3.37 0.59 18.20
N ASN A 144 -2.07 0.30 18.13
CA ASN A 144 -1.33 0.27 16.88
C ASN A 144 -0.29 -0.86 16.90
N PRO A 145 -0.45 -1.92 16.08
CA PRO A 145 -1.56 -2.18 15.16
C PRO A 145 -2.87 -2.53 15.90
N SER A 146 -4.00 -2.52 15.18
CA SER A 146 -5.34 -2.80 15.72
C SER A 146 -6.22 -3.55 14.73
N SER A 147 -6.97 -4.54 15.24
CA SER A 147 -8.09 -5.18 14.55
C SER A 147 -9.44 -4.55 14.91
N GLN A 148 -9.45 -3.54 15.78
CA GLN A 148 -10.67 -2.94 16.35
C GLN A 148 -11.06 -1.62 15.67
N ILE A 149 -10.15 -1.01 14.90
CA ILE A 149 -10.41 0.19 14.10
C ILE A 149 -10.29 -0.16 12.62
N SER A 150 -11.32 0.21 11.85
CA SER A 150 -11.26 0.06 10.40
C SER A 150 -10.33 1.09 9.77
N GLY A 151 -9.83 0.79 8.58
CA GLY A 151 -8.94 1.66 7.84
C GLY A 151 -9.57 3.01 7.56
N GLU A 152 -10.86 3.04 7.23
CA GLU A 152 -11.61 4.27 6.99
C GLU A 152 -11.68 5.15 8.24
N LYS A 153 -11.91 4.55 9.42
CA LYS A 153 -11.95 5.29 10.68
C LYS A 153 -10.57 5.82 11.04
N LEU A 154 -9.53 5.03 10.82
CA LEU A 154 -8.14 5.44 11.04
C LEU A 154 -7.77 6.61 10.12
N LYS A 155 -8.02 6.52 8.81
CA LYS A 155 -7.72 7.60 7.85
C LYS A 155 -8.49 8.89 8.21
N ARG A 156 -9.77 8.79 8.56
CA ARG A 156 -10.56 9.96 9.04
C ARG A 156 -9.98 10.58 10.31
N LEU A 157 -9.49 9.77 11.25
CA LEU A 157 -8.84 10.26 12.45
C LEU A 157 -7.55 11.03 12.13
N LEU A 158 -6.78 10.55 11.15
CA LEU A 158 -5.48 11.13 10.77
C LEU A 158 -5.58 12.29 9.77
N GLU A 159 -6.76 12.53 9.19
CA GLU A 159 -7.02 13.56 8.18
C GLU A 159 -6.41 14.95 8.49
N PRO A 160 -6.44 15.48 9.74
CA PRO A 160 -5.84 16.78 10.06
C PRO A 160 -4.33 16.87 9.81
N PHE A 161 -3.64 15.75 9.69
CA PHE A 161 -2.20 15.67 9.49
C PHE A 161 -1.81 15.15 8.11
N LYS A 162 -2.78 14.99 7.20
CA LYS A 162 -2.57 14.44 5.87
C LYS A 162 -1.69 15.35 5.02
N VAL A 163 -0.75 14.75 4.30
CA VAL A 163 0.14 15.41 3.35
C VAL A 163 0.29 14.54 2.09
N SER A 164 0.57 15.15 0.94
CA SER A 164 0.87 14.45 -0.32
C SER A 164 2.28 13.85 -0.32
N ALA A 165 2.62 13.03 -1.33
CA ALA A 165 3.98 12.52 -1.49
C ALA A 165 4.98 13.65 -1.77
N GLY A 166 4.61 14.62 -2.62
CA GLY A 166 5.42 15.82 -2.87
C GLY A 166 5.70 16.61 -1.60
N LYS A 167 4.67 16.81 -0.75
CA LYS A 167 4.88 17.48 0.54
C LYS A 167 5.71 16.66 1.51
N ALA A 168 5.55 15.34 1.52
CA ALA A 168 6.37 14.43 2.32
C ALA A 168 7.86 14.52 1.92
N LEU A 169 8.17 14.69 0.63
CA LEU A 169 9.53 14.91 0.14
C LEU A 169 10.14 16.23 0.67
N GLU A 170 9.37 17.32 0.67
CA GLU A 170 9.81 18.59 1.28
C GLU A 170 10.09 18.44 2.78
N LEU A 171 9.20 17.76 3.50
CA LEU A 171 9.31 17.52 4.93
C LEU A 171 10.49 16.61 5.28
N TYR A 172 10.81 15.63 4.42
CA TYR A 172 11.99 14.79 4.56
C TYR A 172 13.28 15.63 4.57
N ASN A 173 13.40 16.61 3.67
CA ASN A 173 14.56 17.53 3.64
C ASN A 173 14.66 18.40 4.90
N GLN A 174 13.53 18.64 5.56
CA GLN A 174 13.45 19.34 6.84
C GLN A 174 13.62 18.41 8.06
N LYS A 175 13.89 17.12 7.83
CA LYS A 175 14.01 16.07 8.87
C LYS A 175 12.74 15.91 9.70
N VAL A 176 11.57 16.19 9.12
CA VAL A 176 10.27 15.97 9.75
C VAL A 176 9.79 14.56 9.42
N PRO A 177 9.54 13.69 10.42
CA PRO A 177 9.11 12.32 10.16
C PRO A 177 7.68 12.27 9.63
N VAL A 178 7.48 11.44 8.61
CA VAL A 178 6.20 11.26 7.92
C VAL A 178 5.88 9.77 7.90
N GLY A 179 4.62 9.44 8.17
CA GLY A 179 4.11 8.08 8.23
C GLY A 179 2.99 7.81 7.24
N HIS A 180 2.53 6.57 7.22
CA HIS A 180 1.39 6.10 6.41
C HIS A 180 0.64 5.01 7.19
N THR A 181 -0.64 4.81 6.85
CA THR A 181 -1.38 3.67 7.37
C THR A 181 -0.89 2.37 6.73
N VAL A 182 -1.00 1.26 7.44
CA VAL A 182 -0.67 -0.08 6.97
C VAL A 182 -1.86 -0.98 7.22
N HIS A 183 -2.15 -1.85 6.26
CA HIS A 183 -3.31 -2.71 6.29
C HIS A 183 -2.89 -4.13 5.93
N PHE A 184 -3.51 -5.10 6.60
CA PHE A 184 -3.52 -6.49 6.18
C PHE A 184 -4.91 -6.80 5.66
N PHE A 185 -4.99 -7.14 4.38
CA PHE A 185 -6.23 -7.51 3.72
C PHE A 185 -6.21 -9.00 3.41
N ARG A 186 -7.35 -9.66 3.62
CA ARG A 186 -7.61 -11.03 3.24
C ARG A 186 -8.58 -11.05 2.07
N GLY A 187 -8.21 -11.74 1.00
CA GLY A 187 -9.08 -12.09 -0.12
C GLY A 187 -9.48 -13.55 -0.02
N ILE A 188 -10.78 -13.84 -0.12
CA ILE A 188 -11.31 -15.21 -0.08
C ILE A 188 -11.87 -15.55 -1.45
N LYS A 189 -11.47 -16.70 -2.00
CA LYS A 189 -11.96 -17.23 -3.29
C LYS A 189 -13.28 -17.99 -3.12
#